data_AF-A0A2E4WWF3-F1
#
_entry.id   AF-A0A2E4WWF3-F1
#
_cell.length_a   1.000
_cell.length_b   1.000
_cell.length_c   1.000
_cell.angle_alpha   90.00
_cell.angle_beta   90.00
_cell.angle_gamma   90.00
#
_symmetry.space_group_name_H-M   'P 1'
#
loop_
_entity.id
_entity.type
_entity.pdbx_description
1 polymer ?
#
loop_
_entity_poly.entity_id
_entity_poly.type
_entity_poly.pdbx_seq_one_letter_code
_entity_poly.pdbx_strand_id
1 'polypeptide(L)'
;MSSRKETILKAAKRTAKQAHAAASSRGSRKLGRFNAEPHRHCVVCWKPIPLDSDPAICVDEGCEKMHSRREKSRKRFSVLLYLGVAIFIGMLVIQLMAGV
;
A
#
# COMPACT_ATOMS: atom_id res chain seq x y z
N MET A 1 -32.69 -29.51 39.17
CA MET A 1 -32.67 -28.10 38.70
C MET A 1 -31.21 -27.71 38.47
N SER A 2 -30.78 -27.44 37.24
CA SER A 2 -29.37 -27.12 36.93
C SER A 2 -28.93 -25.82 37.62
N SER A 3 -27.72 -25.83 38.18
CA SER A 3 -27.18 -24.69 38.93
C SER A 3 -26.99 -23.48 38.03
N ARG A 4 -27.25 -22.25 38.53
CA ARG A 4 -27.15 -21.00 37.75
C ARG A 4 -25.81 -20.88 37.00
N LYS A 5 -24.73 -21.39 37.59
CA LYS A 5 -23.38 -21.42 36.98
C LYS A 5 -23.33 -22.27 35.71
N GLU A 6 -24.00 -23.41 35.70
CA GLU A 6 -24.05 -24.32 34.54
C GLU A 6 -24.84 -23.72 33.39
N THR A 7 -25.93 -23.01 33.71
CA THR A 7 -26.74 -22.30 32.72
C THR A 7 -25.94 -21.18 32.05
N ILE A 8 -25.16 -20.42 32.82
CA ILE A 8 -24.31 -19.34 32.29
C ILE A 8 -23.20 -19.92 31.40
N LEU A 9 -22.51 -20.98 31.85
CA LEU A 9 -21.46 -21.63 31.05
C LEU A 9 -22.01 -22.23 29.74
N LYS A 10 -23.22 -22.78 29.78
CA LYS A 10 -23.90 -23.31 28.59
C LYS A 10 -24.31 -22.20 27.62
N ALA A 11 -24.78 -21.06 28.13
CA ALA A 11 -25.07 -19.88 27.33
C ALA A 11 -23.78 -19.32 26.67
N ALA A 12 -22.70 -19.15 27.44
CA ALA A 12 -21.42 -18.67 26.94
C ALA A 12 -20.85 -19.54 25.82
N LYS A 13 -20.87 -20.87 25.99
CA LYS A 13 -20.42 -21.82 24.95
C LYS A 13 -21.26 -21.75 23.68
N ARG A 14 -22.57 -21.49 23.79
CA ARG A 14 -23.46 -21.31 22.63
C ARG A 14 -23.15 -20.01 21.89
N THR A 15 -22.99 -18.91 22.62
CA THR A 15 -22.62 -17.61 22.04
C THR A 15 -21.27 -17.67 21.32
N ALA A 16 -20.26 -18.33 21.93
CA ALA A 16 -18.97 -18.52 21.29
C ALA A 16 -19.08 -19.33 19.98
N LYS A 17 -19.80 -20.47 19.99
CA LYS A 17 -20.00 -21.28 18.78
C LYS A 17 -20.75 -20.52 17.68
N GLN A 18 -21.77 -19.74 18.04
CA GLN A 18 -22.53 -18.93 17.11
C GLN A 18 -21.67 -17.83 16.49
N ALA A 19 -20.82 -17.17 17.29
CA ALA A 19 -19.87 -16.18 16.80
C ALA A 19 -18.84 -16.79 15.83
N HIS A 20 -18.28 -17.97 16.15
CA HIS A 20 -17.36 -18.68 15.27
C HIS A 20 -18.01 -19.10 13.94
N ALA A 21 -19.24 -19.63 13.98
CA ALA A 21 -19.97 -20.02 12.75
C ALA A 21 -20.34 -18.80 11.88
N ALA A 22 -20.71 -17.68 12.51
CA ALA A 22 -20.98 -16.43 11.80
C ALA A 22 -19.69 -15.88 11.14
N ALA A 23 -18.55 -15.95 11.84
CA ALA A 23 -17.26 -15.51 11.32
C ALA A 23 -16.71 -16.41 10.21
N SER A 24 -16.80 -17.73 10.34
CA SER A 24 -16.34 -18.67 9.31
C SER A 24 -17.11 -18.52 7.99
N SER A 25 -18.42 -18.23 8.07
CA SER A 25 -19.26 -17.96 6.90
C SER A 25 -19.04 -16.59 6.23
N ARG A 26 -18.27 -15.69 6.89
CA ARG A 26 -17.89 -14.37 6.35
C ARG A 26 -16.56 -14.42 5.59
N GLY A 27 -15.66 -15.35 5.92
CA GLY A 27 -14.36 -15.51 5.24
C GLY A 27 -14.47 -15.88 3.76
N SER A 28 -15.54 -16.59 3.37
CA SER A 28 -15.75 -17.04 1.99
C SER A 28 -16.61 -16.10 1.13
N ARG A 29 -17.24 -15.07 1.71
CA ARG A 29 -18.28 -14.27 1.02
C ARG A 29 -17.87 -12.85 0.60
N LYS A 30 -16.61 -12.45 0.78
CA LYS A 30 -16.15 -11.09 0.37
C LYS A 30 -14.73 -11.02 -0.21
N LEU A 31 -14.26 -12.07 -0.87
CA LEU A 31 -13.50 -11.85 -2.10
C LEU A 31 -14.44 -12.25 -3.23
N GLY A 32 -15.37 -11.35 -3.55
CA GLY A 32 -15.96 -11.36 -4.87
C GLY A 32 -14.80 -11.27 -5.84
N ARG A 33 -14.47 -12.41 -6.44
CA ARG A 33 -13.73 -12.47 -7.69
C ARG A 33 -14.58 -11.66 -8.67
N PHE A 34 -14.35 -10.36 -8.71
CA PHE A 34 -14.65 -9.61 -9.91
C PHE A 34 -13.80 -10.30 -10.96
N ASN A 35 -14.43 -11.03 -11.88
CA ASN A 35 -13.83 -11.43 -13.16
C ASN A 35 -13.60 -10.16 -14.01
N ALA A 36 -13.06 -9.10 -13.40
CA ALA A 36 -12.43 -8.03 -14.13
C ALA A 36 -11.05 -8.59 -14.45
N GLU A 37 -10.76 -8.73 -15.75
CA GLU A 37 -9.40 -8.88 -16.25
C GLU A 37 -8.50 -7.96 -15.41
N PRO A 38 -7.33 -8.44 -14.92
CA PRO A 38 -6.42 -7.55 -14.23
C PRO A 38 -6.24 -6.29 -15.10
N HIS A 39 -6.34 -5.12 -14.48
CA HIS A 39 -6.17 -3.81 -15.14
C HIS A 39 -5.33 -2.91 -14.26
N ARG A 40 -4.56 -2.02 -14.88
CA ARG A 40 -3.81 -0.96 -14.21
C ARG A 40 -4.63 0.33 -14.27
N HIS A 41 -4.37 1.26 -13.34
CA HIS A 41 -4.99 2.58 -13.36
C HIS A 41 -3.92 3.61 -13.74
N CYS A 42 -4.30 4.62 -14.53
CA CYS A 42 -3.42 5.74 -14.83
C CYS A 42 -2.99 6.47 -13.55
N VAL A 43 -1.69 6.72 -13.36
CA VAL A 43 -1.16 7.43 -12.18
C VAL A 43 -1.63 8.89 -12.10
N VAL A 44 -2.09 9.48 -13.22
CA VAL A 44 -2.54 10.88 -13.28
C VAL A 44 -4.05 10.99 -13.14
N CYS A 45 -4.82 10.25 -13.96
CA CYS A 45 -6.27 10.40 -14.07
C CYS A 45 -7.08 9.20 -13.58
N TRP A 46 -6.42 8.14 -13.10
CA TRP A 46 -7.04 6.92 -12.59
C TRP A 46 -7.95 6.17 -13.59
N LYS A 47 -7.85 6.46 -14.89
CA LYS A 47 -8.54 5.71 -15.94
C LYS A 47 -8.01 4.25 -15.97
N PRO A 48 -8.87 3.23 -16.16
CA PRO A 48 -8.43 1.84 -16.33
C PRO A 48 -7.66 1.67 -17.66
N ILE A 49 -6.55 0.93 -17.60
CA ILE A 49 -5.57 0.67 -18.67
C ILE A 49 -5.24 -0.83 -18.64
N PRO A 50 -4.97 -1.48 -19.79
CA PRO A 50 -4.49 -2.86 -19.82
C PRO A 50 -3.16 -3.05 -19.04
N LEU A 51 -2.90 -4.26 -18.56
CA LEU A 51 -1.70 -4.54 -17.73
C LEU A 51 -0.38 -4.33 -18.46
N ASP A 52 -0.37 -4.53 -19.77
CA ASP A 52 0.82 -4.53 -20.61
C ASP A 52 1.29 -3.11 -20.98
N SER A 53 0.53 -2.07 -20.60
CA SER A 53 0.98 -0.70 -20.82
C SER A 53 2.07 -0.31 -19.81
N ASP A 54 3.29 -0.19 -20.32
CA ASP A 54 4.43 0.45 -19.66
C ASP A 54 4.87 1.64 -20.53
N PRO A 55 4.73 2.90 -20.09
CA PRO A 55 4.40 3.38 -18.73
C PRO A 55 2.91 3.28 -18.35
N ALA A 56 2.61 3.27 -17.04
CA ALA A 56 1.24 3.22 -16.48
C ALA A 56 0.47 4.56 -16.62
N ILE A 57 0.39 5.07 -17.84
CA ILE A 57 -0.16 6.37 -18.20
C ILE A 57 -1.19 6.18 -19.31
N CYS A 58 -2.24 6.98 -19.26
CA CYS A 58 -3.27 7.01 -20.29
C CYS A 58 -2.72 7.63 -21.60
N VAL A 59 -3.27 7.28 -22.77
CA VAL A 59 -2.84 7.82 -24.11
C VAL A 59 -3.13 9.33 -24.29
N ASP A 60 -3.58 10.01 -23.23
CA ASP A 60 -3.85 11.45 -23.25
C ASP A 60 -2.55 12.25 -23.11
N GLU A 61 -2.34 13.23 -23.98
CA GLU A 61 -1.14 14.09 -23.94
C GLU A 61 -0.99 14.87 -22.62
N GLY A 62 -2.10 15.18 -21.94
CA GLY A 62 -2.11 15.81 -20.63
C GLY A 62 -1.55 14.88 -19.54
N CYS A 63 -1.96 13.60 -19.55
CA CYS A 63 -1.40 12.55 -18.69
C CYS A 63 0.13 12.42 -18.90
N GLU A 64 0.59 12.38 -20.16
CA GLU A 64 2.01 12.21 -20.51
C GLU A 64 2.87 13.39 -20.05
N LYS A 65 2.44 14.62 -20.33
CA LYS A 65 3.17 15.84 -19.95
C LYS A 65 3.30 15.97 -18.43
N MET A 66 2.24 15.66 -17.69
CA MET A 66 2.27 15.66 -16.22
C MET A 66 3.24 14.61 -15.67
N HIS A 67 3.22 13.41 -16.24
CA HIS A 67 4.13 12.34 -15.82
C HIS A 67 5.59 12.69 -16.12
N SER A 68 5.90 13.15 -17.34
CA SER A 68 7.25 13.55 -17.74
C SER A 68 7.81 14.65 -16.85
N ARG A 69 7.00 15.66 -16.48
CA ARG A 69 7.41 16.72 -15.55
C ARG A 69 7.72 16.18 -14.15
N ARG A 70 6.87 15.27 -13.64
CA ARG A 70 7.07 14.63 -12.33
C ARG A 70 8.30 13.73 -12.32
N GLU A 71 8.54 12.98 -13.39
CA GLU A 71 9.69 12.09 -13.53
C GLU A 71 11.00 12.88 -13.58
N LYS A 72 11.05 13.97 -14.37
CA LYS A 72 12.20 14.90 -14.38
C LYS A 72 12.47 15.50 -13.01
N SER A 73 11.41 15.90 -12.30
CA SER A 73 11.54 16.42 -10.93
C SER A 73 12.09 15.36 -9.97
N ARG A 74 11.58 14.13 -10.02
CA ARG A 74 12.07 13.02 -9.19
C ARG A 74 13.53 12.67 -9.44
N LYS A 75 13.95 12.62 -10.71
CA LYS A 75 15.37 12.39 -11.06
C LYS A 75 16.26 13.48 -10.49
N ARG A 76 15.89 14.75 -10.68
CA ARG A 76 16.64 15.89 -10.13
C ARG A 76 16.68 15.86 -8.60
N PHE A 77 15.55 15.61 -7.95
CA PHE A 77 15.48 15.53 -6.49
C PHE A 77 16.32 14.38 -5.93
N SER A 78 16.29 13.21 -6.58
CA SER A 78 17.11 12.07 -6.19
C SER A 78 18.60 12.38 -6.32
N VAL A 79 19.02 13.03 -7.42
CA VAL A 79 20.42 13.45 -7.60
C VAL A 79 20.83 14.47 -6.52
N LEU A 80 19.98 15.46 -6.23
CA LEU A 80 20.25 16.44 -5.17
C LEU A 80 20.36 15.79 -3.79
N LEU A 81 19.53 14.79 -3.48
CA LEU A 81 19.60 14.04 -2.23
C LEU A 81 20.95 13.33 -2.08
N TYR A 82 21.38 12.60 -3.11
CA TYR A 82 22.67 11.91 -3.08
C TYR A 82 23.84 12.89 -2.97
N LEU A 83 23.79 14.00 -3.71
CA LEU A 83 24.81 15.04 -3.63
C LEU A 83 24.88 15.65 -2.22
N GLY A 84 23.72 15.98 -1.63
CA GLY A 84 23.64 16.54 -0.28
C GLY A 84 24.19 15.59 0.77
N VAL A 85 23.84 14.30 0.71
CA VAL A 85 24.38 13.28 1.62
C VAL A 85 25.89 13.11 1.44
N ALA A 86 26.39 13.10 0.20
CA ALA A 86 27.83 13.00 -0.07
C ALA A 86 28.61 14.20 0.49
N ILE A 87 28.11 15.41 0.32
CA ILE A 87 28.73 16.63 0.88
C ILE A 87 28.71 16.59 2.41
N PHE A 88 27.58 16.18 3.01
CA PHE A 88 27.46 16.07 4.47
C PHE A 88 28.50 15.11 5.05
N ILE A 89 28.61 13.91 4.46
CA ILE A 89 29.61 12.92 4.86
C ILE A 89 31.03 13.46 4.65
N GLY A 90 31.29 14.10 3.50
CA GLY A 90 32.60 14.70 3.21
C GLY A 90 33.01 15.75 4.24
N MET A 91 32.09 16.64 4.64
CA MET A 91 32.34 17.64 5.68
C MET A 91 32.60 17.00 7.05
N LEU A 92 31.83 15.96 7.40
CA LEU A 92 32.01 15.23 8.65
C LEU A 92 33.41 14.58 8.70
N VAL A 93 33.83 13.93 7.61
CA VAL A 93 35.18 13.34 7.51
C VAL A 93 36.26 14.40 7.66
N ILE A 94 36.09 15.57 7.03
CA ILE A 94 37.05 16.67 7.16
C ILE A 94 37.13 17.16 8.61
N GLN A 95 36.01 17.30 9.33
CA GLN A 95 36.01 17.66 10.75
C GLN A 95 36.76 16.63 11.60
N LEU A 96 36.50 15.34 11.38
CA LEU A 96 37.17 14.26 12.10
C LEU A 96 38.69 14.23 11.84
N MET A 97 39.11 14.46 10.60
CA MET A 97 40.53 14.50 10.23
C MET A 97 41.22 15.78 10.73
N ALA A 98 40.49 16.90 10.81
CA ALA A 98 40.97 18.17 11.35
C ALA A 98 41.07 18.18 12.89
N GLY A 99 40.55 17.14 13.57
CA GLY A 99 40.63 17.00 15.03
C GLY A 99 39.81 18.02 15.81
N VAL A 100 38.76 18.58 15.19
CA VAL A 100 37.77 19.49 15.83
C VAL A 100 36.56 18.70 16.29
#